data_AF-A0A2R6IXN6-F1
#
_entry.id   AF-A0A2R6IXN6-F1
#
_cell.length_a   1.000
_cell.length_b   1.000
_cell.length_c   1.000
_cell.angle_alpha   90.00
_cell.angle_beta   90.00
_cell.angle_gamma   90.00
#
_symmetry.space_group_name_H-M   'P 1'
#
loop_
_entity.id
_entity.type
_entity.pdbx_description
1 polymer ?
#
loop_
_entity_poly.entity_id
_entity_poly.type
_entity_poly.pdbx_seq_one_letter_code
_entity_poly.pdbx_strand_id
1 'polypeptide(L)'
;MELYERAYGTEWTALDRDEATERAYVLGVAESLGEYDRDEFEAVHAEVDSACDRSMVELAFREGRTEAREHDPADEDDDRAVWRDLVESKTVIVDENDLPRGGRNGIPEAVDRTDALDKPDPDEVEATDQPDFLDR
;
A
#
# COMPACT_ATOMS: atom_id res chain seq x y z
N MET A 1 -7.39 16.07 17.17
CA MET A 1 -6.66 14.85 16.79
C MET A 1 -7.03 13.73 17.75
N GLU A 2 -8.33 13.45 17.92
CA GLU A 2 -8.82 12.46 18.88
C GLU A 2 -8.90 11.05 18.25
N LEU A 3 -9.21 10.96 16.94
CA LEU A 3 -9.34 9.68 16.24
C LEU A 3 -7.97 8.99 16.05
N TYR A 4 -6.97 9.73 15.58
CA TYR A 4 -5.62 9.20 15.38
C TYR A 4 -4.95 8.79 16.68
N GLU A 5 -4.91 9.68 17.68
CA GLU A 5 -4.27 9.40 18.97
C GLU A 5 -4.89 8.16 19.66
N ARG A 6 -6.21 7.99 19.56
CA ARG A 6 -6.91 6.82 20.11
C ARG A 6 -6.54 5.51 19.40
N ALA A 7 -6.35 5.54 18.09
CA ALA A 7 -6.09 4.33 17.29
C ALA A 7 -4.62 3.92 17.30
N TYR A 8 -3.71 4.89 17.22
CA TYR A 8 -2.27 4.64 16.99
C TYR A 8 -1.37 5.12 18.14
N GLY A 9 -1.83 6.09 18.93
CA GLY A 9 -0.97 6.86 19.84
C GLY A 9 0.13 7.64 19.10
N THR A 10 0.83 8.49 19.85
CA THR A 10 1.97 9.30 19.37
C THR A 10 3.27 8.98 20.11
N GLU A 11 3.25 8.01 21.04
CA GLU A 11 4.36 7.65 21.93
C GLU A 11 5.29 6.58 21.34
N TRP A 12 5.51 6.60 20.02
CA TRP A 12 6.42 5.67 19.35
C TRP A 12 7.88 6.16 19.43
N THR A 13 8.84 5.22 19.41
CA THR A 13 10.28 5.54 19.49
C THR A 13 11.01 5.37 18.16
N ALA A 14 10.54 4.46 17.31
CA ALA A 14 11.05 4.23 15.98
C ALA A 14 9.94 3.62 15.12
N LEU A 15 9.97 3.89 13.81
CA LEU A 15 9.00 3.39 12.84
C LEU A 15 9.71 2.70 11.69
N ASP A 16 9.29 1.48 11.37
CA ASP A 16 9.64 0.86 10.10
C ASP A 16 8.85 1.52 8.95
N ARG A 17 9.34 1.36 7.72
CA ARG A 17 8.75 1.97 6.51
C ARG A 17 7.24 1.73 6.40
N ASP A 18 6.79 0.49 6.57
CA ASP A 18 5.38 0.12 6.42
C ASP A 18 4.53 0.82 7.49
N GLU A 19 5.03 0.87 8.73
CA GLU A 19 4.34 1.51 9.85
C GLU A 19 4.26 3.04 9.68
N ALA A 20 5.34 3.67 9.21
CA ALA A 20 5.36 5.09 8.88
C ALA A 20 4.42 5.42 7.72
N THR A 21 4.37 4.55 6.71
CA THR A 21 3.47 4.71 5.54
C THR A 21 2.01 4.59 5.97
N GLU A 22 1.66 3.61 6.80
CA GLU A 22 0.31 3.44 7.33
C GLU A 22 -0.10 4.63 8.20
N ARG A 23 0.73 5.03 9.16
CA ARG A 23 0.45 6.21 10.00
C ARG A 23 0.24 7.47 9.17
N ALA A 24 1.04 7.66 8.11
CA ALA A 24 0.87 8.78 7.20
C ALA A 24 -0.47 8.75 6.47
N TYR A 25 -0.91 7.58 5.99
CA TYR A 25 -2.24 7.41 5.41
C TYR A 25 -3.33 7.82 6.40
N VAL A 26 -3.27 7.32 7.63
CA VAL A 26 -4.28 7.61 8.66
C VAL A 26 -4.26 9.09 9.07
N LEU A 27 -3.09 9.72 9.18
CA LEU A 27 -2.98 11.18 9.38
C LEU A 27 -3.60 11.96 8.22
N GLY A 28 -3.50 11.44 7.00
CA GLY A 28 -4.15 12.01 5.84
C GLY A 28 -5.68 11.95 5.94
N VAL A 29 -6.22 10.80 6.36
CA VAL A 29 -7.66 10.64 6.64
C VAL A 29 -8.10 11.62 7.72
N ALA A 30 -7.36 11.69 8.85
CA ALA A 30 -7.63 12.61 9.94
C ALA A 30 -7.65 14.08 9.49
N GLU A 31 -6.70 14.49 8.63
CA GLU A 31 -6.64 15.85 8.08
C GLU A 31 -7.92 16.21 7.32
N SER A 32 -8.41 15.31 6.46
CA SER A 32 -9.63 15.55 5.69
C SER A 32 -10.89 15.63 6.56
N LEU A 33 -10.90 14.96 7.72
CA LEU A 33 -11.96 15.04 8.73
C LEU A 33 -11.80 16.25 9.68
N GLY A 34 -10.84 17.16 9.40
CA GLY A 34 -10.59 18.36 10.20
C GLY A 34 -9.72 18.13 11.45
N GLU A 35 -9.16 16.94 11.62
CA GLU A 35 -8.28 16.55 12.72
C GLU A 35 -6.80 16.55 12.31
N TYR A 36 -6.34 17.62 11.65
CA TYR A 36 -4.95 17.71 11.21
C TYR A 36 -3.98 17.85 12.38
N ASP A 37 -2.95 17.02 12.39
CA ASP A 37 -1.79 17.18 13.24
C ASP A 37 -0.51 17.22 12.41
N ARG A 38 0.11 18.40 12.40
CA ARG A 38 1.33 18.64 11.66
C ARG A 38 2.54 18.03 12.34
N ASP A 39 2.61 18.15 13.66
CA ASP A 39 3.79 17.77 14.43
C ASP A 39 4.00 16.25 14.34
N GLU A 40 2.91 15.48 14.42
CA GLU A 40 2.97 14.02 14.24
C GLU A 40 3.35 13.64 12.80
N PHE A 41 2.81 14.30 11.78
CA PHE A 41 3.19 14.02 10.40
C PHE A 41 4.68 14.35 10.14
N GLU A 42 5.19 15.46 10.68
CA GLU A 42 6.60 15.81 10.60
C GLU A 42 7.48 14.80 11.35
N ALA A 43 7.04 14.30 12.50
CA ALA A 43 7.74 13.25 13.24
C ALA A 43 7.82 11.94 12.42
N VAL A 44 6.69 11.45 11.91
CA VAL A 44 6.63 10.25 11.06
C VAL A 44 7.50 10.41 9.80
N HIS A 45 7.47 11.58 9.17
CA HIS A 45 8.27 11.87 7.99
C HIS A 45 9.78 11.99 8.28
N ALA A 46 10.15 12.47 9.46
CA ALA A 46 11.55 12.60 9.87
C ALA A 46 12.19 11.26 10.26
N GLU A 47 11.39 10.31 10.75
CA GLU A 47 11.87 9.01 11.22
C GLU A 47 12.41 8.11 10.09
N VAL A 48 11.87 8.24 8.88
CA VAL A 48 12.30 7.42 7.74
C VAL A 48 13.64 7.90 7.15
N ASP A 49 14.58 6.97 6.97
CA ASP A 49 15.96 7.26 6.56
C ASP A 49 16.12 7.63 5.07
N SER A 50 15.35 7.00 4.18
CA SER A 50 15.52 7.11 2.73
C SER A 50 14.61 8.16 2.10
N ALA A 51 15.10 8.80 1.03
CA ALA A 51 14.27 9.66 0.18
C ALA A 51 13.12 8.88 -0.49
N CYS A 52 13.33 7.59 -0.78
CA CYS A 52 12.29 6.71 -1.30
C CYS A 52 11.16 6.55 -0.27
N ASP A 53 11.52 6.27 0.98
CA ASP A 53 10.57 6.04 2.07
C ASP A 53 9.81 7.32 2.42
N ARG A 54 10.49 8.48 2.42
CA ARG A 54 9.82 9.79 2.55
C ARG A 54 8.78 10.02 1.45
N SER A 55 9.14 9.71 0.21
CA SER A 55 8.20 9.84 -0.91
C SER A 55 6.98 8.93 -0.75
N MET A 56 7.16 7.72 -0.19
CA MET A 56 6.06 6.79 0.13
C MET A 56 5.16 7.36 1.24
N VAL A 57 5.74 7.88 2.32
CA VAL A 57 5.04 8.52 3.44
C VAL A 57 4.21 9.71 2.94
N GLU A 58 4.80 10.60 2.14
CA GLU A 58 4.10 11.74 1.55
C GLU A 58 2.96 11.32 0.62
N LEU A 59 3.19 10.28 -0.19
CA LEU A 59 2.17 9.76 -1.08
C LEU A 59 0.99 9.18 -0.29
N ALA A 60 1.28 8.36 0.73
CA ALA A 60 0.26 7.77 1.59
C ALA A 60 -0.58 8.82 2.31
N PHE A 61 0.04 9.90 2.82
CA PHE A 61 -0.69 11.02 3.40
C PHE A 61 -1.65 11.70 2.41
N ARG A 62 -1.21 11.92 1.17
CA ARG A 62 -2.06 12.49 0.12
C ARG A 62 -3.19 11.54 -0.28
N GLU A 63 -2.91 10.24 -0.31
CA GLU A 63 -3.88 9.19 -0.59
C GLU A 63 -4.98 9.17 0.46
N GLY A 64 -4.63 9.09 1.76
CA GLY A 64 -5.60 9.10 2.86
C GLY A 64 -6.50 10.34 2.86
N ARG A 65 -5.92 11.51 2.55
CA ARG A 65 -6.69 12.75 2.37
C ARG A 65 -7.70 12.66 1.22
N THR A 66 -7.28 12.07 0.10
CA THR A 66 -8.08 12.01 -1.12
C THR A 66 -9.21 11.03 -0.92
N GLU A 67 -8.90 9.82 -0.47
CA GLU A 67 -9.89 8.78 -0.15
C GLU A 67 -10.93 9.27 0.85
N ALA A 68 -10.53 9.97 1.93
CA ALA A 68 -11.47 10.53 2.89
C ALA A 68 -12.37 11.63 2.32
N ARG A 69 -11.93 12.37 1.30
CA ARG A 69 -12.75 13.38 0.60
C ARG A 69 -13.68 12.78 -0.44
N GLU A 70 -13.26 11.70 -1.08
CA GLU A 70 -14.05 10.98 -2.08
C GLU A 70 -14.99 9.94 -1.46
N HIS A 71 -14.81 9.64 -0.17
CA HIS A 71 -15.72 8.82 0.60
C HIS A 71 -17.06 9.54 0.74
N ASP A 72 -18.09 8.99 0.12
CA ASP A 72 -19.48 9.44 0.26
C ASP A 72 -20.12 8.61 1.39
N PRO A 73 -20.20 9.14 2.61
CA PRO A 73 -20.84 8.41 3.68
C PRO A 73 -22.35 8.36 3.39
N ALA A 74 -22.96 7.19 3.61
CA ALA A 74 -24.41 7.00 3.44
C ALA A 74 -25.25 8.01 4.27
N ASP A 75 -24.64 8.62 5.29
CA ASP A 75 -25.10 9.79 6.02
C ASP A 75 -24.03 10.90 5.86
N GLU A 76 -24.37 12.01 5.18
CA GLU A 76 -23.47 13.08 4.68
C GLU A 76 -22.55 13.77 5.74
N ASP A 77 -22.62 13.41 7.03
CA ASP A 77 -21.94 14.09 8.14
C ASP A 77 -21.39 13.13 9.23
N ASP A 78 -21.15 11.85 8.94
CA ASP A 78 -20.57 10.91 9.93
C ASP A 78 -19.07 10.69 9.69
N ASP A 79 -18.23 11.64 10.13
CA ASP A 79 -16.76 11.55 10.11
C ASP A 79 -16.24 10.25 10.75
N ARG A 80 -16.96 9.77 11.78
CA ARG A 80 -16.63 8.51 12.44
C ARG A 80 -16.94 7.32 11.54
N ALA A 81 -18.00 7.37 10.73
CA ALA A 81 -18.29 6.33 9.75
C ALA A 81 -17.20 6.27 8.66
N VAL A 82 -16.74 7.42 8.15
CA VAL A 82 -15.62 7.51 7.20
C VAL A 82 -14.35 6.93 7.82
N TRP A 83 -14.01 7.36 9.03
CA TRP A 83 -12.85 6.83 9.77
C TRP A 83 -12.93 5.31 9.92
N ARG A 84 -14.07 4.80 10.38
CA ARG A 84 -14.27 3.37 10.59
C ARG A 84 -14.07 2.60 9.30
N ASP A 85 -14.59 3.10 8.18
CA ASP A 85 -14.51 2.41 6.90
C ASP A 85 -13.08 2.39 6.32
N LEU A 86 -12.39 3.53 6.38
CA LEU A 86 -11.07 3.67 5.79
C LEU A 86 -9.94 3.15 6.67
N VAL A 87 -10.08 3.26 8.00
CA VAL A 87 -9.03 2.92 8.96
C VAL A 87 -9.35 1.61 9.67
N GLU A 88 -10.50 1.50 10.32
CA GLU A 88 -10.83 0.34 11.17
C GLU A 88 -11.29 -0.91 10.38
N SER A 89 -11.90 -0.74 9.21
CA SER A 89 -12.33 -1.87 8.37
C SER A 89 -11.20 -2.43 7.50
N LYS A 90 -10.18 -1.62 7.18
CA LYS A 90 -9.01 -2.06 6.40
C LYS A 90 -7.96 -2.80 7.23
N THR A 91 -8.04 -2.78 8.57
CA THR A 91 -7.22 -3.65 9.43
C THR A 91 -7.70 -5.10 9.41
N VAL A 92 -7.74 -5.73 8.24
CA VAL A 92 -7.78 -7.19 8.18
C VAL A 92 -6.35 -7.63 8.48
N ILE A 93 -6.12 -8.08 9.72
CA ILE A 93 -4.92 -8.86 10.07
C ILE A 93 -4.93 -10.07 9.13
N VAL A 94 -4.16 -10.01 8.05
CA VAL A 94 -3.94 -11.19 7.20
C VAL A 94 -2.99 -12.08 7.98
N ASP A 95 -3.55 -13.04 8.71
CA ASP A 95 -2.75 -14.09 9.32
C ASP A 95 -1.97 -14.79 8.18
N GLU A 96 -0.65 -14.81 8.27
CA GLU A 96 0.23 -15.40 7.26
C GLU A 96 -0.11 -16.89 6.98
N ASN A 97 -0.82 -17.56 7.91
CA ASN A 97 -1.31 -18.93 7.78
C ASN A 97 -2.69 -19.02 7.09
N ASP A 98 -3.44 -17.91 7.03
CA ASP A 98 -4.72 -17.78 6.35
C ASP A 98 -4.57 -17.40 4.86
N LEU A 99 -3.36 -16.98 4.46
CA LEU A 99 -3.01 -16.94 3.04
C LEU A 99 -3.26 -18.33 2.42
N PRO A 100 -4.01 -18.44 1.31
CA PRO A 100 -4.10 -19.68 0.58
C PRO A 100 -2.71 -20.01 0.04
N ARG A 101 -1.96 -20.81 0.79
CA ARG A 101 -0.83 -21.61 0.29
C ARG A 101 -1.36 -22.42 -0.89
N GLY A 102 -1.18 -21.86 -2.08
CA GLY A 102 -1.64 -22.44 -3.34
C GLY A 102 -1.20 -23.91 -3.44
N GLY A 103 -2.02 -24.70 -4.14
CA GLY A 103 -1.76 -26.12 -4.35
C GLY A 103 -0.34 -26.41 -4.85
N ARG A 104 0.08 -27.68 -4.68
CA ARG A 104 1.33 -28.32 -5.13
C ARG A 104 2.28 -27.34 -5.86
N ASN A 105 3.14 -26.65 -5.09
CA ASN A 105 4.12 -25.63 -5.50
C ASN A 105 3.77 -24.14 -5.29
N GLY A 106 2.73 -23.80 -4.52
CA GLY A 106 2.53 -22.42 -4.06
C GLY A 106 2.09 -21.45 -5.17
N ILE A 107 1.51 -21.99 -6.25
CA ILE A 107 0.96 -21.21 -7.36
C ILE A 107 -0.55 -21.03 -7.11
N PRO A 108 -1.11 -19.82 -7.27
CA PRO A 108 -2.55 -19.61 -7.15
C PRO A 108 -3.32 -20.44 -8.19
N GLU A 109 -4.46 -21.05 -7.82
CA GLU A 109 -5.31 -21.83 -8.75
C GLU A 109 -5.74 -21.02 -10.00
N ALA A 110 -5.75 -19.70 -9.92
CA ALA A 110 -6.01 -18.81 -11.05
C ALA A 110 -4.97 -18.90 -12.18
N VAL A 111 -3.75 -19.37 -11.88
CA VAL A 111 -2.63 -19.48 -12.83
C VAL A 111 -2.56 -20.87 -13.49
N ASP A 112 -3.24 -21.88 -12.93
CA ASP A 112 -3.23 -23.26 -13.44
C ASP A 112 -3.94 -23.42 -14.79
N ARG A 113 -4.72 -22.41 -15.23
CA ARG A 113 -5.57 -22.50 -16.42
C ARG A 113 -4.99 -21.90 -17.70
N THR A 114 -3.70 -21.58 -17.72
CA THR A 114 -2.98 -21.15 -18.93
C THR A 114 -2.13 -22.28 -19.49
N ASP A 115 -2.79 -23.27 -20.10
CA ASP A 115 -2.17 -24.21 -21.07
C ASP A 115 -1.94 -23.51 -22.43
N ALA A 116 -1.44 -22.27 -22.39
CA ALA A 116 -1.28 -21.39 -23.56
C ALA A 116 0.18 -20.95 -23.77
N LEU A 117 1.10 -21.51 -22.99
CA LEU A 117 2.54 -21.40 -23.23
C LEU A 117 3.01 -22.70 -23.88
N ASP A 118 2.46 -23.02 -25.05
CA ASP A 118 3.16 -23.87 -25.98
C ASP A 118 4.45 -23.11 -26.36
N LYS A 119 5.60 -23.71 -26.06
CA LYS A 119 6.88 -23.10 -26.36
C LYS A 119 6.99 -23.06 -27.89
N PRO A 120 7.05 -21.87 -28.54
CA PRO A 120 7.18 -21.83 -29.98
C PRO A 120 8.44 -22.61 -30.39
N ASP A 121 8.30 -23.44 -31.41
CA ASP A 121 9.39 -24.25 -31.94
C ASP A 121 10.52 -23.28 -32.39
N PRO A 122 11.76 -23.45 -31.90
CA PRO A 122 12.85 -22.52 -32.20
C PRO A 122 13.23 -22.50 -33.69
N ASP A 123 12.75 -23.46 -34.48
CA ASP A 123 12.90 -23.50 -35.93
C ASP A 123 11.88 -22.64 -36.70
N GLU A 124 10.81 -22.15 -36.04
CA GLU A 124 9.80 -21.27 -36.66
C GLU A 124 9.99 -19.77 -36.35
N VAL A 125 10.89 -19.44 -35.42
CA VAL A 125 11.31 -18.05 -35.20
C VAL A 125 12.43 -17.72 -36.18
N GLU A 126 12.18 -16.75 -37.07
CA GLU A 126 13.21 -16.20 -37.96
C GLU A 126 14.34 -15.64 -37.09
N ALA A 127 15.41 -16.43 -36.94
CA ALA A 127 16.58 -16.09 -36.15
C ALA A 127 17.12 -14.76 -36.69
N THR A 128 16.95 -13.69 -35.91
CA THR A 128 17.54 -12.41 -36.25
C THR A 128 19.05 -12.58 -36.10
N ASP A 129 19.77 -12.46 -37.22
CA ASP A 129 21.22 -12.60 -37.27
C ASP A 129 21.87 -11.68 -36.24
N GLN A 130 22.72 -12.26 -35.39
CA GLN A 130 23.40 -11.50 -34.34
C GLN A 130 24.31 -10.46 -35.02
N PRO A 131 24.12 -9.16 -34.77
CA PRO A 131 24.88 -8.17 -35.47
C PRO A 131 26.35 -8.19 -35.06
N ASP A 132 27.22 -8.06 -36.06
CA ASP A 132 28.69 -8.24 -36.00
C ASP A 132 29.41 -7.37 -34.94
N PHE A 133 28.75 -6.32 -34.43
CA PHE A 133 29.32 -5.48 -33.37
C PHE A 133 29.34 -6.15 -31.98
N LEU A 134 28.70 -7.31 -31.81
CA LEU A 134 28.70 -8.09 -30.58
C LEU A 134 29.80 -9.16 -30.55
N ASP A 135 30.56 -9.34 -31.63
CA ASP A 135 31.76 -10.17 -31.63
C ASP A 135 32.95 -9.31 -31.19
N ARG A 136 33.62 -9.70 -30.11
CA ARG A 136 34.72 -8.95 -29.49
C ARG A 136 36.09 -9.44 -29.94
#